data_AF-A0A0A9ASW6-F1
#
_entry.id   AF-A0A0A9ASW6-F1
#
_cell.length_a   1.000
_cell.length_b   1.000
_cell.length_c   1.000
_cell.angle_alpha   90.00
_cell.angle_beta   90.00
_cell.angle_gamma   90.00
#
_symmetry.space_group_name_H-M   'P 1'
#
loop_
_entity.id
_entity.type
_entity.pdbx_description
1 polymer ?
#
loop_
_entity_poly.entity_id
_entity_poly.type
_entity_poly.pdbx_seq_one_letter_code
_entity_poly.pdbx_strand_id
1 'polypeptide(L)'
;MFIGINGCSLKTNENLEVLRGIPVERMMIETDSPYCEIKNTHAGIQFVKSVWSSKKKDKYEPGSVVKGRNEPCLVRQVLEVVAGCKGIADIEGLSKILYHNTCRLFFPHDIDASANAQLESGTAVQDC
;
A
#
# COMPACT_ATOMS: atom_id res chain seq x y z
N MET A 1 9.65 14.39 -5.76
CA MET A 1 8.66 13.64 -6.58
C MET A 1 8.43 12.30 -5.90
N PHE A 2 7.17 11.93 -5.69
CA PHE A 2 6.75 10.63 -5.14
C PHE A 2 6.09 9.79 -6.25
N ILE A 3 6.06 8.47 -6.08
CA ILE A 3 5.45 7.51 -7.01
C ILE A 3 4.30 6.78 -6.31
N GLY A 4 3.08 6.91 -6.84
CA GLY A 4 1.90 6.18 -6.37
C GLY A 4 1.85 4.75 -6.92
N ILE A 5 1.60 3.78 -6.05
CA ILE A 5 1.50 2.36 -6.39
C ILE A 5 0.07 1.89 -6.09
N ASN A 6 -0.59 1.30 -7.09
CA ASN A 6 -1.90 0.66 -6.93
C ASN A 6 -1.90 -0.73 -7.57
N GLY A 7 -3.03 -1.44 -7.57
CA GLY A 7 -3.09 -2.79 -8.15
C GLY A 7 -2.84 -2.86 -9.66
N CYS A 8 -2.99 -1.76 -10.41
CA CYS A 8 -2.60 -1.69 -11.81
C CYS A 8 -1.07 -1.63 -12.00
N SER A 9 -0.34 -1.11 -11.01
CA SER A 9 1.13 -1.06 -10.97
C SER A 9 1.77 -2.40 -10.59
N LEU A 10 0.98 -3.49 -10.45
CA LEU A 10 1.41 -4.78 -9.89
C LEU A 10 1.00 -5.98 -10.77
N LYS A 11 0.63 -5.71 -12.03
CA LYS A 11 0.01 -6.71 -12.92
C LYS A 11 1.00 -7.74 -13.45
N THR A 12 2.20 -7.31 -13.83
CA THR A 12 3.18 -8.15 -14.52
C THR A 12 4.48 -8.28 -13.72
N ASN A 13 5.35 -9.22 -14.10
CA ASN A 13 6.66 -9.38 -13.46
C ASN A 13 7.54 -8.15 -13.69
N GLU A 14 7.46 -7.52 -14.87
CA GLU A 14 8.17 -6.28 -15.20
C GLU A 14 7.69 -5.14 -14.30
N ASN A 15 6.39 -5.07 -13.97
CA ASN A 15 5.91 -4.10 -12.99
C ASN A 15 6.53 -4.34 -11.60
N LEU A 16 6.67 -5.60 -11.19
CA LEU A 16 7.30 -5.94 -9.90
C LEU A 16 8.80 -5.65 -9.90
N GLU A 17 9.50 -5.81 -11.02
CA GLU A 17 10.89 -5.39 -11.17
C GLU A 17 11.06 -3.88 -11.03
N VAL A 18 10.18 -3.09 -11.68
CA VAL A 18 10.15 -1.64 -11.49
C VAL A 18 9.89 -1.29 -10.02
N LEU A 19 8.89 -1.92 -9.39
CA LEU A 19 8.56 -1.70 -7.97
C LEU A 19 9.77 -1.97 -7.05
N ARG A 20 10.57 -3.02 -7.32
CA ARG A 20 11.78 -3.33 -6.56
C ARG A 20 12.80 -2.19 -6.61
N GLY A 21 12.93 -1.51 -7.75
CA GLY A 21 13.87 -0.40 -7.93
C GLY A 21 13.44 0.93 -7.30
N ILE A 22 12.16 1.12 -6.97
CA ILE A 22 11.71 2.39 -6.38
C ILE A 22 12.17 2.47 -4.90
N PRO A 23 12.77 3.58 -4.44
CA PRO A 23 13.07 3.79 -3.02
C PRO A 23 11.80 3.97 -2.18
N VAL A 24 11.73 3.32 -1.01
CA VAL A 24 10.52 3.29 -0.18
C VAL A 24 10.13 4.69 0.31
N GLU A 25 11.10 5.54 0.63
CA GLU A 25 10.92 6.94 1.05
C GLU A 25 10.37 7.85 -0.05
N ARG A 26 10.23 7.33 -1.28
CA ARG A 26 9.58 8.02 -2.41
C ARG A 26 8.30 7.34 -2.87
N MET A 27 7.83 6.30 -2.18
CA MET A 27 6.58 5.60 -2.51
C MET A 27 5.39 6.15 -1.74
N MET A 28 4.23 6.08 -2.38
CA MET A 28 2.90 6.13 -1.75
C MET A 28 2.08 4.95 -2.28
N ILE A 29 1.07 4.52 -1.54
CA ILE A 29 0.16 3.45 -1.98
C ILE A 29 -1.27 3.95 -2.03
N GLU A 30 -2.03 3.45 -2.99
CA GLU A 30 -3.42 3.81 -3.21
C GLU A 30 -4.18 2.64 -3.85
N THR A 31 -5.50 2.74 -3.93
CA THR A 31 -6.33 1.68 -4.57
C THR A 31 -6.81 2.05 -5.96
N ASP A 32 -6.98 3.34 -6.23
CA ASP A 32 -7.74 3.84 -7.40
C ASP A 32 -9.14 3.20 -7.49
N SER A 33 -9.78 2.98 -6.33
CA SER A 33 -11.11 2.38 -6.25
C SER A 33 -12.15 3.23 -7.00
N PRO A 34 -13.05 2.62 -7.79
CA PRO A 34 -13.41 1.20 -7.83
C PRO A 34 -12.57 0.32 -8.78
N TYR A 35 -11.53 0.87 -9.40
CA TYR A 35 -10.67 0.22 -10.37
C TYR A 35 -9.45 -0.44 -9.72
N CYS A 36 -8.53 -0.94 -10.55
CA CYS A 36 -7.22 -1.47 -10.14
C CYS A 36 -7.25 -2.55 -9.03
N GLU A 37 -8.29 -3.39 -9.01
CA GLU A 37 -8.32 -4.62 -8.22
C GLU A 37 -7.09 -5.50 -8.53
N ILE A 38 -6.43 -6.04 -7.50
CA ILE A 38 -5.40 -7.08 -7.66
C ILE A 38 -6.10 -8.41 -7.94
N LYS A 39 -5.97 -8.91 -9.17
CA LYS A 39 -6.65 -10.14 -9.62
C LYS A 39 -5.76 -11.36 -9.46
N ASN A 40 -6.39 -12.54 -9.45
CA ASN A 40 -5.68 -13.84 -9.43
C ASN A 40 -4.72 -14.06 -10.61
N THR A 41 -4.87 -13.30 -11.69
CA THR A 41 -3.98 -13.36 -12.86
C THR A 41 -2.82 -12.39 -12.78
N HIS A 42 -2.76 -11.49 -11.79
CA HIS A 42 -1.68 -10.53 -11.64
C HIS A 42 -0.48 -11.16 -10.96
N ALA A 43 0.73 -10.80 -11.37
CA ALA A 43 1.98 -11.29 -10.77
C ALA A 43 2.07 -11.01 -9.25
N GLY A 44 1.53 -9.88 -8.79
CA GLY A 44 1.52 -9.51 -7.39
C GLY A 44 0.65 -10.38 -6.48
N ILE A 45 -0.30 -11.15 -7.01
CA ILE A 45 -1.29 -11.89 -6.17
C ILE A 45 -0.62 -12.86 -5.19
N GLN A 46 0.54 -13.42 -5.55
CA GLN A 46 1.28 -14.38 -4.72
C GLN A 46 1.67 -13.84 -3.33
N PHE A 47 1.69 -12.51 -3.16
CA PHE A 47 2.03 -11.85 -1.90
C PHE A 47 0.81 -11.46 -1.06
N VAL A 48 -0.39 -11.50 -1.64
CA VAL A 48 -1.63 -11.09 -0.95
C VAL A 48 -2.01 -12.15 0.09
N LYS A 49 -2.29 -11.68 1.31
CA LYS A 49 -2.67 -12.51 2.46
C LYS A 49 -4.04 -12.12 3.01
N SER A 50 -4.36 -10.83 3.02
CA SER A 50 -5.63 -10.33 3.53
C SER A 50 -6.75 -10.52 2.52
N VAL A 51 -7.86 -11.14 2.95
CA VAL A 51 -9.03 -11.45 2.12
C VAL A 51 -10.31 -11.03 2.84
N TRP A 52 -11.25 -10.46 2.10
CA TRP A 52 -12.57 -10.06 2.59
C TRP A 52 -13.66 -10.96 2.01
N SER A 53 -14.76 -11.14 2.75
CA SER A 53 -15.96 -11.78 2.21
C SER A 53 -16.45 -11.01 0.99
N SER A 54 -16.57 -11.69 -0.16
CA SER A 54 -16.93 -11.06 -1.44
C SER A 54 -18.19 -11.70 -2.02
N LYS A 55 -19.16 -10.86 -2.40
CA LYS A 55 -20.43 -11.30 -3.02
C LYS A 55 -20.58 -10.72 -4.42
N LYS A 56 -21.37 -11.41 -5.26
CA LYS A 56 -21.81 -10.81 -6.53
C LYS A 56 -22.71 -9.60 -6.25
N LYS A 57 -22.72 -8.64 -7.18
CA LYS A 57 -23.50 -7.39 -7.05
C LYS A 57 -24.98 -7.61 -6.73
N ASP A 58 -25.60 -8.62 -7.34
CA ASP A 58 -27.01 -9.01 -7.14
C ASP A 58 -27.29 -9.69 -5.80
N LYS A 59 -26.24 -10.06 -5.05
CA LYS A 59 -26.31 -10.76 -3.76
C LYS A 59 -25.54 -10.03 -2.66
N TYR A 60 -25.41 -8.71 -2.77
CA TYR A 60 -24.71 -7.89 -1.80
C TYR A 60 -25.34 -8.02 -0.40
N GLU A 61 -24.48 -8.12 0.62
CA GLU A 61 -24.86 -8.02 2.02
C GLU A 61 -23.95 -7.01 2.74
N PRO A 62 -24.47 -6.24 3.71
CA PRO A 62 -23.65 -5.38 4.55
C PRO A 62 -22.48 -6.14 5.18
N GLY A 63 -21.29 -5.55 5.19
CA GLY A 63 -20.06 -6.17 5.71
C GLY A 63 -19.30 -7.06 4.70
N SER A 64 -19.81 -7.21 3.47
CA SER A 64 -19.09 -7.85 2.36
C SER A 64 -18.64 -6.84 1.29
N VAL A 65 -17.54 -7.15 0.61
CA VAL A 65 -17.12 -6.40 -0.59
C VAL A 65 -17.87 -6.93 -1.82
N VAL A 66 -18.00 -6.09 -2.86
CA VAL A 66 -18.65 -6.51 -4.13
C VAL A 66 -17.59 -7.03 -5.10
N LYS A 67 -17.78 -8.26 -5.60
CA LYS A 67 -16.89 -8.89 -6.58
C LYS A 67 -16.70 -8.00 -7.82
N GLY A 68 -15.44 -7.70 -8.16
CA GLY A 68 -15.08 -6.86 -9.30
C GLY A 68 -15.19 -5.35 -9.05
N ARG A 69 -15.45 -4.92 -7.81
CA ARG A 69 -15.41 -3.52 -7.38
C ARG A 69 -14.33 -3.38 -6.31
N ASN A 70 -13.22 -2.72 -6.65
CA ASN A 70 -12.19 -2.43 -5.66
C ASN A 70 -12.72 -1.44 -4.60
N GLU A 71 -12.17 -1.49 -3.40
CA GLU A 71 -12.58 -0.63 -2.28
C GLU A 71 -11.36 -0.11 -1.50
N PRO A 72 -11.45 1.05 -0.82
CA PRO A 72 -10.33 1.62 -0.07
C PRO A 72 -9.71 0.66 0.96
N CYS A 73 -10.51 -0.21 1.58
CA CYS A 73 -10.01 -1.21 2.54
C CYS A 73 -9.00 -2.20 1.92
N LEU A 74 -9.05 -2.40 0.60
CA LEU A 74 -8.14 -3.27 -0.13
C LEU A 74 -6.74 -2.65 -0.36
N VAL A 75 -6.50 -1.40 0.08
CA VAL A 75 -5.15 -0.80 0.12
C VAL A 75 -4.15 -1.68 0.88
N ARG A 76 -4.65 -2.43 1.86
CA ARG A 76 -3.87 -3.43 2.61
C ARG A 76 -3.23 -4.47 1.69
N GLN A 77 -3.91 -4.89 0.63
CA GLN A 77 -3.36 -5.85 -0.34
C GLN A 77 -2.22 -5.21 -1.14
N VAL A 78 -2.33 -3.93 -1.51
CA VAL A 78 -1.23 -3.20 -2.17
C VAL A 78 0.00 -3.15 -1.25
N LEU A 79 -0.19 -2.83 0.03
CA LEU A 79 0.89 -2.88 1.04
C LEU A 79 1.54 -4.27 1.15
N GLU A 80 0.75 -5.35 1.15
CA GLU A 80 1.26 -6.73 1.18
C GLU A 80 2.10 -7.07 -0.04
N VAL A 81 1.68 -6.65 -1.23
CA VAL A 81 2.46 -6.84 -2.45
C VAL A 81 3.75 -6.03 -2.43
N VAL A 82 3.72 -4.77 -1.98
CA VAL A 82 4.93 -3.95 -1.84
C VAL A 82 5.92 -4.60 -0.87
N ALA A 83 5.46 -5.02 0.31
CA ALA A 83 6.28 -5.68 1.31
C ALA A 83 6.91 -6.97 0.77
N GLY A 84 6.09 -7.86 0.20
CA GLY A 84 6.54 -9.15 -0.32
C GLY A 84 7.49 -9.01 -1.52
N CYS A 85 7.21 -8.10 -2.44
CA CYS A 85 8.04 -7.86 -3.62
C CYS A 85 9.43 -7.31 -3.27
N LYS A 86 9.50 -6.47 -2.23
CA LYS A 86 10.75 -5.86 -1.73
C LYS A 86 11.44 -6.66 -0.63
N GLY A 87 10.88 -7.78 -0.18
CA GLY A 87 11.46 -8.62 0.87
C GLY A 87 11.44 -7.99 2.27
N ILE A 88 10.50 -7.07 2.54
CA ILE A 88 10.40 -6.36 3.83
C ILE A 88 9.46 -7.15 4.75
N ALA A 89 10.00 -7.68 5.84
CA ALA A 89 9.23 -8.44 6.83
C ALA A 89 8.40 -7.54 7.76
N ASP A 90 8.94 -6.36 8.11
CA ASP A 90 8.25 -5.38 8.94
C ASP A 90 7.22 -4.57 8.14
N ILE A 91 6.04 -5.15 8.01
CA ILE A 91 4.91 -4.53 7.31
C ILE A 91 4.43 -3.27 8.04
N GLU A 92 4.51 -3.23 9.37
CA GLU A 92 4.04 -2.10 10.16
C GLU A 92 4.98 -0.90 10.02
N GLY A 93 6.29 -1.11 10.09
CA GLY A 93 7.26 -0.07 9.76
C GLY A 93 7.13 0.45 8.33
N LEU A 94 6.93 -0.45 7.36
CA LEU A 94 6.68 -0.04 5.97
C LEU A 94 5.40 0.80 5.84
N SER A 95 4.31 0.43 6.52
CA SER A 95 3.05 1.17 6.45
C SER A 95 3.22 2.60 6.97
N LYS A 96 3.96 2.78 8.08
CA LYS A 96 4.28 4.09 8.65
C LYS A 96 5.10 4.93 7.69
N ILE A 97 6.15 4.39 7.06
CA ILE A 97 6.95 5.13 6.07
C ILE A 97 6.06 5.63 4.92
N LEU A 98 5.22 4.76 4.35
CA LEU A 98 4.32 5.12 3.24
C LEU A 98 3.27 6.16 3.65
N TYR A 99 2.75 6.05 4.88
CA TYR A 99 1.85 7.04 5.46
C TYR A 99 2.55 8.39 5.63
N HIS A 100 3.76 8.41 6.21
CA HIS A 100 4.55 9.62 6.38
C HIS A 100 4.90 10.28 5.06
N ASN A 101 5.26 9.52 4.02
CA ASN A 101 5.49 10.05 2.68
C ASN A 101 4.23 10.78 2.14
N THR A 102 3.06 10.15 2.33
CA THR A 102 1.77 10.69 1.91
C THR A 102 1.45 11.98 2.68
N CYS A 103 1.61 11.98 4.00
CA CYS A 103 1.37 13.16 4.84
C CYS A 103 2.32 14.31 4.54
N ARG A 104 3.61 14.03 4.33
CA ARG A 104 4.58 15.07 3.96
C ARG A 104 4.21 15.81 2.68
N LEU A 105 3.56 15.13 1.73
CA LEU A 105 3.14 15.72 0.47
C LEU A 105 1.78 16.42 0.56
N PHE A 106 0.77 15.73 1.09
CA PHE A 106 -0.62 16.19 1.03
C PHE A 106 -1.10 16.91 2.31
N PHE A 107 -0.43 16.69 3.43
CA PHE A 107 -0.81 17.21 4.75
C PHE A 107 0.38 17.82 5.53
N PRO A 108 1.18 18.73 4.92
CA PRO A 108 2.44 19.21 5.50
C PRO A 108 2.29 20.09 6.75
N HIS A 109 1.07 20.50 7.09
CA HIS A 109 0.77 21.32 8.27
C HIS A 109 -0.06 20.59 9.32
N ASP A 110 -0.30 19.30 9.11
CA ASP A 110 -0.93 18.46 10.12
C ASP A 110 0.08 18.22 11.25
N ILE A 111 -0.28 18.68 12.45
CA ILE A 111 0.57 18.68 13.64
C ILE A 111 0.88 17.25 14.06
N ASP A 112 -0.08 16.33 13.93
CA ASP A 112 0.08 14.93 14.34
C ASP A 112 0.99 14.19 13.37
N ALA A 113 0.88 14.48 12.06
CA ALA A 113 1.79 13.94 11.06
C ALA A 113 3.22 14.48 11.19
N SER A 114 3.36 15.75 11.57
CA SER A 114 4.65 16.42 11.76
C SER A 114 5.36 15.93 13.03
N ALA A 115 4.63 15.74 14.13
CA ALA A 115 5.17 15.23 15.39
C ALA A 115 5.71 13.79 15.25
N ASN A 116 4.97 12.92 14.56
CA ASN A 116 5.42 11.54 14.33
C ASN A 116 6.68 11.47 13.45
N ALA A 117 6.78 12.32 12.42
CA ALA A 117 7.99 12.37 11.57
C ALA A 117 9.24 12.86 12.32
N GLN A 118 9.09 13.75 13.30
CA GLN A 118 10.20 14.23 14.12
C GLN A 118 10.68 13.20 15.14
N LEU A 119 9.76 12.44 15.76
CA LEU A 119 10.10 11.37 16.71
C LEU A 119 10.92 10.24 16.06
N GLU A 120 10.63 9.88 14.81
CA GLU A 120 11.33 8.81 14.08
C GLU A 120 12.69 9.24 13.51
N SER A 121 12.92 10.54 13.31
CA SER A 121 14.25 11.05 12.92
C SER A 121 15.21 11.22 14.11
N GLY A 122 14.68 11.31 15.33
CA GLY A 122 15.47 11.42 16.57
C GLY A 122 16.06 10.10 17.08
N THR A 123 15.50 8.96 16.69
CA THR A 123 15.99 7.63 17.10
C THR A 123 17.21 7.15 16.31
N ALA A 124 17.53 7.78 15.17
CA ALA A 124 18.71 7.43 14.35
C ALA A 124 20.05 7.94 14.91
N VAL A 125 20.07 8.67 16.04
CA VAL A 125 21.27 9.30 16.62
C VAL A 125 21.81 8.53 17.85
N GLN A 126 21.19 7.42 18.23
CA GLN A 126 21.53 6.74 19.48
C GLN A 126 21.81 5.25 19.29
N ASP A 127 22.73 4.93 18.38
CA ASP A 127 23.48 3.66 18.39
C ASP A 127 24.91 3.94 17.87
N CYS A 128 25.78 4.34 18.79
CA CYS A 128 27.24 4.33 18.71
C CYS A 128 27.78 3.94 20.09
#